data_AF-A0A0L0FED8-F1
#
_entry.id   AF-A0A0L0FED8-F1
#
_cell.length_a   1.000
_cell.length_b   1.000
_cell.length_c   1.000
_cell.angle_alpha   90.00
_cell.angle_beta   90.00
_cell.angle_gamma   90.00
#
_symmetry.space_group_name_H-M   'P 1'
#
loop_
_entity.id
_entity.type
_entity.pdbx_description
1 polymer ?
#
loop_
_entity_poly.entity_id
_entity_poly.type
_entity_poly.pdbx_seq_one_letter_code
_entity_poly.pdbx_strand_id
1 'polypeptide(L)'
;GGDPFRATRVRSLKNAHWHVLQLEQIAEQPGVFKMWVIVHGQMRSFTLTVPRVFYVNTRTEDNFEKWPRVNLKLPRGSPCLYLYEFRQSEARYQRMFHDVKMLAELMSHPDVEGVYETKVPLDYRALVQLGCIVQLAADSKHSNTDIDFELKDLDVKRDRNIVQRSYLPRNSFDYIYLYHSAGQAANDRRAIYGLFFSATKKATILVVDTVINNQLGNVRRLYETNRSDRENWLRQWAAAQTDIMGDPIRFEHLVPQEYKFEVHHVLPERQLYTALQKAVTDHVLEVRENGDQRPTLLVAQTATPVTKLAQSVPAFNDYPCLNINHNHLHNNYPALQWQEAAVKQMFITSVFKEEWLDTQIEHARYGQVPVGNLPPDVTTFVADIEFSRQ
;
A
#
# COMPACT_ATOMS: atom_id res chain seq x y z
N GLY A 1 -11.15 40.32 15.07
CA GLY A 1 -10.18 40.29 13.96
C GLY A 1 -9.66 38.88 13.85
N GLY A 2 -10.10 38.15 12.84
CA GLY A 2 -9.58 36.81 12.54
C GLY A 2 -8.36 36.95 11.64
N ASP A 3 -7.28 36.27 12.03
CA ASP A 3 -6.02 36.20 11.30
C ASP A 3 -6.24 35.72 9.85
N PRO A 4 -5.91 36.52 8.82
CA PRO A 4 -6.16 36.17 7.41
C PRO A 4 -5.33 34.98 6.89
N PHE A 5 -4.35 34.48 7.66
CA PHE A 5 -3.47 33.39 7.24
C PHE A 5 -3.95 31.98 7.64
N ARG A 6 -5.01 31.85 8.45
CA ARG A 6 -5.62 30.54 8.76
C ARG A 6 -6.76 30.12 7.82
N ALA A 7 -7.12 30.97 6.87
CA ALA A 7 -8.13 30.69 5.84
C ALA A 7 -7.51 30.05 4.58
N THR A 8 -6.68 29.02 4.74
CA THR A 8 -6.30 28.17 3.61
C THR A 8 -7.54 27.36 3.23
N ARG A 9 -8.24 27.80 2.16
CA ARG A 9 -9.40 27.15 1.51
C ARG A 9 -9.55 25.68 1.92
N VAL A 10 -10.51 25.37 2.79
CA VAL A 10 -11.02 24.00 2.95
C VAL A 10 -11.65 23.62 1.61
N ARG A 11 -10.88 22.98 0.73
CA ARG A 11 -11.40 22.48 -0.55
C ARG A 11 -12.34 21.33 -0.23
N SER A 12 -13.58 21.43 -0.68
CA SER A 12 -14.65 20.49 -0.34
C SER A 12 -14.31 19.07 -0.76
N LEU A 13 -14.31 18.13 0.19
CA LEU A 13 -14.05 16.71 -0.06
C LEU A 13 -15.16 16.08 -0.92
N LYS A 14 -16.37 16.66 -0.88
CA LYS A 14 -17.58 16.13 -1.51
C LYS A 14 -17.51 16.01 -3.04
N ASN A 15 -16.79 16.91 -3.70
CA ASN A 15 -16.71 16.96 -5.17
C ASN A 15 -15.35 16.50 -5.72
N ALA A 16 -14.49 15.94 -4.85
CA ALA A 16 -13.14 15.56 -5.22
C ALA A 16 -13.05 14.05 -5.47
N HIS A 17 -12.26 13.66 -6.47
CA HIS A 17 -11.82 12.28 -6.59
C HIS A 17 -10.71 12.02 -5.58
N TRP A 18 -10.89 10.96 -4.79
CA TRP A 18 -9.92 10.50 -3.81
C TRP A 18 -9.21 9.30 -4.41
N HIS A 19 -7.90 9.40 -4.57
CA HIS A 19 -7.09 8.28 -5.04
C HIS A 19 -6.72 7.44 -3.83
N VAL A 20 -7.36 6.29 -3.68
CA VAL A 20 -7.11 5.39 -2.55
C VAL A 20 -5.77 4.71 -2.75
N LEU A 21 -4.82 4.96 -1.85
CA LEU A 21 -3.47 4.41 -1.88
C LEU A 21 -3.42 3.02 -1.29
N GLN A 22 -3.99 2.86 -0.10
CA GLN A 22 -3.95 1.63 0.68
C GLN A 22 -5.08 1.59 1.71
N LEU A 23 -5.68 0.41 1.86
CA LEU A 23 -6.53 0.01 2.98
C LEU A 23 -5.72 -0.90 3.90
N GLU A 24 -5.55 -0.49 5.14
CA GLU A 24 -4.79 -1.24 6.16
C GLU A 24 -5.69 -1.52 7.34
N GLN A 25 -5.84 -2.79 7.73
CA GLN A 25 -6.65 -3.14 8.89
C GLN A 25 -5.99 -2.64 10.17
N ILE A 26 -6.75 -1.96 11.02
CA ILE A 26 -6.27 -1.53 12.33
C ILE A 26 -6.30 -2.74 13.28
N ALA A 27 -5.14 -3.16 13.77
CA ALA A 27 -4.96 -4.42 14.50
C ALA A 27 -5.91 -4.59 15.71
N GLU A 28 -6.21 -3.51 16.43
CA GLU A 28 -7.05 -3.53 17.64
C GLU A 28 -8.54 -3.30 17.35
N GLN A 29 -8.92 -3.05 16.09
CA GLN A 29 -10.29 -2.69 15.72
C GLN A 29 -10.80 -3.57 14.56
N PRO A 30 -11.43 -4.72 14.85
CA PRO A 30 -11.96 -5.61 13.83
C PRO A 30 -12.97 -4.90 12.92
N GLY A 31 -12.76 -5.02 11.60
CA GLY A 31 -13.61 -4.38 10.60
C GLY A 31 -13.38 -2.89 10.40
N VAL A 32 -12.36 -2.31 11.05
CA VAL A 32 -11.97 -0.92 10.87
C VAL A 32 -10.62 -0.85 10.15
N PHE A 33 -10.57 -0.02 9.11
CA PHE A 33 -9.42 0.13 8.23
C PHE A 33 -8.93 1.57 8.23
N LYS A 34 -7.61 1.76 8.26
CA LYS A 34 -6.97 3.02 7.88
C LYS A 34 -6.96 3.09 6.35
N MET A 35 -7.65 4.07 5.80
CA MET A 35 -7.71 4.34 4.37
C MET A 35 -6.81 5.53 4.04
N TRP A 36 -5.70 5.26 3.39
CA TRP A 36 -4.79 6.27 2.86
C TRP A 36 -5.30 6.78 1.52
N VAL A 37 -5.41 8.09 1.35
CA VAL A 37 -5.88 8.70 0.10
C VAL A 37 -5.07 9.92 -0.29
N ILE A 38 -4.99 10.18 -1.60
CA ILE A 38 -4.62 11.50 -2.13
C ILE A 38 -5.90 12.21 -2.56
N VAL A 39 -6.14 13.39 -2.01
CA VAL A 39 -7.26 14.27 -2.37
C VAL A 39 -6.77 15.70 -2.50
N HIS A 40 -7.07 16.36 -3.62
CA HIS A 40 -6.56 17.71 -3.96
C HIS A 40 -5.02 17.84 -3.90
N GLY A 41 -4.29 16.76 -4.21
CA GLY A 41 -2.83 16.74 -4.15
C GLY A 41 -2.26 16.69 -2.74
N GLN A 42 -3.08 16.43 -1.72
CA GLN A 42 -2.64 16.21 -0.33
C GLN A 42 -2.92 14.76 0.07
N MET A 43 -1.98 14.16 0.81
CA MET A 43 -2.19 12.86 1.43
C MET A 43 -2.99 13.02 2.72
N ARG A 44 -3.99 12.17 2.91
CA ARG A 44 -4.78 12.08 4.15
C ARG A 44 -5.01 10.62 4.50
N SER A 45 -5.23 10.36 5.78
CA SER A 45 -5.73 9.06 6.26
C SER A 45 -7.10 9.26 6.88
N PHE A 46 -8.02 8.36 6.55
CA PHE A 46 -9.36 8.29 7.12
C PHE A 46 -9.57 6.91 7.74
N THR A 47 -10.53 6.80 8.65
CA THR A 47 -11.03 5.53 9.15
C THR A 47 -12.16 5.05 8.26
N LEU A 48 -12.14 3.79 7.86
CA LEU A 48 -13.18 3.14 7.08
C LEU A 48 -13.72 1.94 7.85
N THR A 49 -15.00 1.99 8.19
CA THR A 49 -15.70 0.86 8.81
C THR A 49 -16.32 -0.04 7.74
N VAL A 50 -15.87 -1.28 7.71
CA VAL A 50 -16.33 -2.33 6.81
C VAL A 50 -17.18 -3.33 7.59
N PRO A 51 -18.49 -3.42 7.29
CA PRO A 51 -19.36 -4.38 7.96
C PRO A 51 -19.13 -5.79 7.41
N ARG A 52 -19.33 -6.77 8.30
CA ARG A 52 -19.55 -8.16 7.90
C ARG A 52 -20.91 -8.27 7.25
N VAL A 53 -20.94 -8.85 6.06
CA VAL A 53 -22.18 -9.28 5.39
C VAL A 53 -22.12 -10.78 5.18
N PHE A 54 -23.23 -11.46 5.46
CA PHE A 54 -23.43 -12.87 5.18
C PHE A 54 -24.92 -13.11 4.90
N TYR A 55 -25.24 -14.25 4.32
CA TYR A 55 -26.60 -14.55 3.91
C TYR A 55 -27.10 -15.84 4.55
N VAL A 56 -28.38 -15.84 4.93
CA VAL A 56 -29.06 -17.02 5.50
C VAL A 56 -30.25 -17.35 4.62
N ASN A 57 -30.23 -18.55 4.02
CA ASN A 57 -31.32 -19.07 3.22
C ASN A 57 -32.19 -19.96 4.11
N THR A 58 -33.49 -19.68 4.16
CA THR A 58 -34.45 -20.43 4.99
C THR A 58 -35.55 -21.05 4.15
N ARG A 59 -36.13 -22.15 4.63
CA ARG A 59 -37.18 -22.94 3.97
C ARG A 59 -38.55 -22.27 4.05
N THR A 60 -38.79 -21.56 5.14
CA THR A 60 -40.01 -20.84 5.47
C THR A 60 -39.73 -19.35 5.50
N GLU A 61 -40.77 -18.55 5.28
CA GLU A 61 -40.64 -17.11 5.45
C GLU A 61 -40.52 -16.79 6.95
N ASP A 62 -39.43 -16.13 7.32
CA ASP A 62 -39.22 -15.61 8.66
C ASP A 62 -39.38 -14.09 8.63
N ASN A 63 -39.87 -13.51 9.72
CA ASN A 63 -40.13 -12.08 9.81
C ASN A 63 -38.93 -11.36 10.44
N PHE A 64 -37.77 -11.46 9.77
CA PHE A 64 -36.60 -10.67 10.13
C PHE A 64 -36.81 -9.20 9.74
N GLU A 65 -37.62 -8.45 10.49
CA GLU A 65 -37.91 -7.02 10.22
C GLU A 65 -36.64 -6.16 10.04
N LYS A 66 -35.52 -6.62 10.61
CA LYS A 66 -34.22 -5.95 10.55
C LYS A 66 -33.41 -6.27 9.28
N TRP A 67 -33.62 -7.43 8.66
CA TRP A 67 -32.75 -7.95 7.61
C TRP A 67 -33.52 -8.10 6.30
N PRO A 68 -33.14 -7.36 5.24
CA PRO A 68 -33.90 -7.40 4.00
C PRO A 68 -33.79 -8.78 3.34
N ARG A 69 -34.91 -9.23 2.77
CA ARG A 69 -34.93 -10.37 1.85
C ARG A 69 -34.29 -9.95 0.53
N VAL A 70 -33.37 -10.77 0.03
CA VAL A 70 -32.64 -10.54 -1.22
C VAL A 70 -32.81 -11.74 -2.16
N ASN A 71 -32.55 -11.54 -3.45
CA ASN A 71 -32.61 -12.60 -4.45
C ASN A 71 -31.26 -12.70 -5.16
N LEU A 72 -30.50 -13.75 -4.85
CA LEU A 72 -29.15 -13.97 -5.35
C LEU A 72 -29.00 -15.39 -5.91
N LYS A 73 -28.04 -15.57 -6.82
CA LYS A 73 -27.65 -16.91 -7.28
C LYS A 73 -26.80 -17.58 -6.21
N LEU A 74 -27.28 -18.69 -5.67
CA LEU A 74 -26.57 -19.41 -4.62
C LEU A 74 -25.54 -20.40 -5.21
N PRO A 75 -24.46 -20.71 -4.46
CA PRO A 75 -23.46 -21.68 -4.87
C PRO A 75 -24.07 -23.04 -5.26
N ARG A 76 -23.44 -23.70 -6.24
CA ARG A 76 -23.77 -25.06 -6.71
C ARG A 76 -25.20 -25.20 -7.26
N GLY A 77 -25.85 -24.10 -7.64
CA GLY A 77 -27.21 -24.11 -8.18
C GLY A 77 -28.29 -24.35 -7.13
N SER A 78 -27.98 -24.12 -5.84
CA SER A 78 -28.96 -24.24 -4.76
C SER A 78 -30.11 -23.25 -4.97
N PRO A 79 -31.37 -23.61 -4.67
CA PRO A 79 -32.51 -22.71 -4.85
C PRO A 79 -32.45 -21.54 -3.84
N CYS A 80 -32.61 -20.32 -4.34
CA CYS A 80 -32.84 -19.15 -3.49
C CYS A 80 -34.28 -19.18 -2.97
N LEU A 81 -34.47 -19.47 -1.68
CA LEU A 81 -35.77 -19.57 -1.03
C LEU A 81 -36.13 -18.23 -0.37
N TYR A 82 -36.05 -18.16 0.95
CA TYR A 82 -36.15 -16.94 1.73
C TYR A 82 -34.73 -16.58 2.21
N LEU A 83 -33.99 -15.90 1.32
CA LEU A 83 -32.61 -15.48 1.54
C LEU A 83 -32.58 -14.09 2.17
N TYR A 84 -31.94 -13.96 3.33
CA TYR A 84 -31.84 -12.70 4.07
C TYR A 84 -30.39 -12.23 4.15
N GLU A 85 -30.17 -10.93 3.93
CA GLU A 85 -28.86 -10.29 4.07
C GLU A 85 -28.65 -9.77 5.50
N PHE A 86 -27.66 -10.33 6.19
CA PHE A 86 -27.25 -9.88 7.51
C PHE A 86 -26.05 -8.94 7.39
N ARG A 87 -26.18 -7.70 7.88
CA ARG A 87 -25.11 -6.68 7.87
C ARG A 87 -24.81 -6.17 9.27
N GLN A 88 -23.61 -6.41 9.77
CA GLN A 88 -23.23 -5.97 11.12
C GLN A 88 -21.74 -5.63 11.25
N SER A 89 -21.38 -4.90 12.31
CA SER A 89 -19.97 -4.67 12.64
C SER A 89 -19.23 -5.98 12.88
N GLU A 90 -17.98 -6.07 12.45
CA GLU A 90 -17.15 -7.26 12.65
C GLU A 90 -16.97 -7.61 14.13
N ALA A 91 -16.81 -6.62 15.01
CA ALA A 91 -16.71 -6.86 16.46
C ALA A 91 -17.96 -7.58 17.03
N ARG A 92 -19.16 -7.23 16.55
CA ARG A 92 -20.40 -7.94 16.92
C ARG A 92 -20.45 -9.34 16.33
N TYR A 93 -20.01 -9.50 15.07
CA TYR A 93 -19.91 -10.80 14.42
C TYR A 93 -18.99 -11.75 15.19
N GLN A 94 -17.78 -11.30 15.52
CA GLN A 94 -16.84 -12.11 16.29
C GLN A 94 -17.42 -12.49 17.66
N ARG A 95 -18.07 -11.58 18.39
CA ARG A 95 -18.73 -11.93 19.66
C ARG A 95 -19.81 -13.01 19.50
N MET A 96 -20.70 -12.83 18.52
CA MET A 96 -21.73 -13.83 18.19
C MET A 96 -21.13 -15.18 17.77
N PHE A 97 -19.98 -15.19 17.09
CA PHE A 97 -19.32 -16.41 16.62
C PHE A 97 -18.43 -17.08 17.67
N HIS A 98 -17.86 -16.31 18.61
CA HIS A 98 -17.19 -16.83 19.79
C HIS A 98 -18.18 -17.54 20.72
N ASP A 99 -19.42 -17.06 20.78
CA ASP A 99 -20.55 -17.79 21.36
C ASP A 99 -21.02 -18.89 20.39
N VAL A 100 -20.27 -20.01 20.36
CA VAL A 100 -20.48 -21.20 19.49
C VAL A 100 -21.96 -21.61 19.37
N LYS A 101 -22.76 -21.37 20.42
CA LYS A 101 -24.20 -21.65 20.46
C LYS A 101 -24.98 -20.99 19.34
N MET A 102 -24.79 -19.71 19.03
CA MET A 102 -25.69 -19.02 18.10
C MET A 102 -25.47 -19.45 16.65
N LEU A 103 -24.22 -19.63 16.23
CA LEU A 103 -23.93 -20.16 14.88
C LEU A 103 -24.32 -21.63 14.78
N ALA A 104 -24.07 -22.43 15.82
CA ALA A 104 -24.51 -23.82 15.85
C ALA A 104 -26.04 -23.91 15.80
N GLU A 105 -26.77 -23.10 16.57
CA GLU A 105 -28.22 -22.97 16.52
C GLU A 105 -28.69 -22.59 15.11
N LEU A 106 -28.10 -21.57 14.50
CA LEU A 106 -28.50 -21.13 13.15
C LEU A 106 -28.16 -22.17 12.07
N MET A 107 -27.01 -22.85 12.14
CA MET A 107 -26.66 -23.93 11.20
C MET A 107 -27.40 -25.24 11.48
N SER A 108 -27.89 -25.46 12.69
CA SER A 108 -28.63 -26.67 13.08
C SER A 108 -30.15 -26.49 13.00
N HIS A 109 -30.63 -25.26 12.79
CA HIS A 109 -32.05 -24.97 12.75
C HIS A 109 -32.70 -25.67 11.54
N PRO A 110 -33.80 -26.41 11.72
CA PRO A 110 -34.43 -27.21 10.66
C PRO A 110 -34.97 -26.36 9.50
N ASP A 111 -35.27 -25.08 9.72
CA ASP A 111 -35.65 -24.16 8.64
C ASP A 111 -34.47 -23.51 7.93
N VAL A 112 -33.25 -23.55 8.47
CA VAL A 112 -32.09 -23.00 7.76
C VAL A 112 -31.63 -24.02 6.73
N GLU A 113 -31.66 -23.61 5.46
CA GLU A 113 -31.17 -24.40 4.34
C GLU A 113 -29.65 -24.21 4.17
N GLY A 114 -29.16 -22.98 4.31
CA GLY A 114 -27.77 -22.66 4.09
C GLY A 114 -27.35 -21.30 4.61
N VAL A 115 -26.06 -21.18 4.97
CA VAL A 115 -25.43 -19.92 5.39
C VAL A 115 -24.24 -19.65 4.48
N TYR A 116 -24.17 -18.47 3.89
CA TYR A 116 -23.21 -18.11 2.84
C TYR A 116 -22.38 -16.88 3.20
N GLU A 117 -21.18 -16.79 2.64
CA GLU A 117 -20.23 -15.67 2.76
C GLU A 117 -19.71 -15.31 4.17
N THR A 118 -19.93 -16.17 5.16
CA THR A 118 -19.42 -15.97 6.54
C THR A 118 -17.91 -15.77 6.62
N LYS A 119 -17.15 -16.26 5.64
CA LYS A 119 -15.67 -16.25 5.62
C LYS A 119 -15.06 -15.27 4.61
N VAL A 120 -15.84 -14.43 3.94
CA VAL A 120 -15.29 -13.46 2.96
C VAL A 120 -14.42 -12.42 3.68
N PRO A 121 -13.12 -12.28 3.39
CA PRO A 121 -12.27 -11.28 4.05
C PRO A 121 -12.80 -9.86 3.86
N LEU A 122 -12.71 -9.02 4.91
CA LEU A 122 -13.30 -7.67 4.89
C LEU A 122 -12.50 -6.69 4.04
N ASP A 123 -11.18 -6.86 3.99
CA ASP A 123 -10.30 -6.18 3.05
C ASP A 123 -10.71 -6.49 1.61
N TYR A 124 -10.89 -7.78 1.27
CA TYR A 124 -11.37 -8.19 -0.04
C TYR A 124 -12.72 -7.54 -0.40
N ARG A 125 -13.68 -7.58 0.53
CA ARG A 125 -14.99 -6.93 0.38
C ARG A 125 -14.86 -5.43 0.11
N ALA A 126 -14.00 -4.73 0.85
CA ALA A 126 -13.75 -3.31 0.65
C ALA A 126 -13.14 -3.02 -0.73
N LEU A 127 -12.17 -3.83 -1.18
CA LEU A 127 -11.52 -3.67 -2.48
C LEU A 127 -12.48 -3.92 -3.66
N VAL A 128 -13.33 -4.94 -3.56
CA VAL A 128 -14.39 -5.22 -4.54
C VAL A 128 -15.36 -4.04 -4.61
N GLN A 129 -15.78 -3.51 -3.46
CA GLN A 129 -16.79 -2.45 -3.41
C GLN A 129 -16.26 -1.08 -3.83
N LEU A 130 -15.10 -0.64 -3.33
CA LEU A 130 -14.56 0.73 -3.46
C LEU A 130 -13.63 0.97 -4.67
N GLY A 131 -12.79 -0.01 -5.01
CA GLY A 131 -11.72 0.18 -5.99
C GLY A 131 -10.68 1.25 -5.61
N CYS A 132 -10.04 1.86 -6.62
CA CYS A 132 -8.90 2.78 -6.42
C CYS A 132 -9.24 4.28 -6.48
N ILE A 133 -10.40 4.65 -7.03
CA ILE A 133 -10.90 6.03 -7.02
C ILE A 133 -12.30 6.06 -6.43
N VAL A 134 -12.46 6.83 -5.37
CA VAL A 134 -13.73 7.06 -4.69
C VAL A 134 -14.06 8.56 -4.63
N GLN A 135 -15.31 8.87 -4.34
CA GLN A 135 -15.81 10.21 -4.03
C GLN A 135 -16.81 10.07 -2.88
N LEU A 136 -17.01 11.13 -2.09
CA LEU A 136 -18.08 11.13 -1.10
C LEU A 136 -19.44 11.00 -1.79
N ALA A 137 -20.29 10.09 -1.28
CA ALA A 137 -21.63 9.89 -1.79
C ALA A 137 -22.47 11.17 -1.68
N ALA A 138 -23.36 11.41 -2.65
CA ALA A 138 -24.19 12.62 -2.70
C ALA A 138 -25.02 12.81 -1.42
N ASP A 139 -25.55 11.71 -0.89
CA ASP A 139 -26.41 11.64 0.30
C ASP A 139 -25.61 11.47 1.61
N SER A 140 -24.28 11.43 1.54
CA SER A 140 -23.47 11.33 2.74
C SER A 140 -23.68 12.57 3.62
N LYS A 141 -23.96 12.30 4.90
CA LYS A 141 -24.13 13.32 5.94
C LYS A 141 -22.79 13.84 6.46
N HIS A 142 -21.69 13.28 5.98
CA HIS A 142 -20.37 13.64 6.46
C HIS A 142 -19.97 15.06 6.05
N SER A 143 -19.41 15.76 7.02
CA SER A 143 -18.84 17.09 6.86
C SER A 143 -17.43 17.03 6.26
N ASN A 144 -16.90 18.16 5.81
CA ASN A 144 -15.51 18.23 5.32
C ASN A 144 -14.44 17.98 6.40
N THR A 145 -14.83 17.91 7.68
CA THR A 145 -13.92 17.67 8.82
C THR A 145 -13.99 16.25 9.35
N ASP A 146 -14.93 15.44 8.85
CA ASP A 146 -15.09 14.07 9.34
C ASP A 146 -13.94 13.19 8.87
N ILE A 147 -13.53 12.29 9.76
CA ILE A 147 -12.40 11.38 9.53
C ILE A 147 -12.83 9.92 9.45
N ASP A 148 -14.08 9.60 9.82
CA ASP A 148 -14.60 8.25 9.88
C ASP A 148 -15.71 8.09 8.84
N PHE A 149 -15.63 7.03 8.04
CA PHE A 149 -16.57 6.72 6.96
C PHE A 149 -17.01 5.26 7.02
N GLU A 150 -18.20 4.96 6.51
CA GLU A 150 -18.61 3.60 6.16
C GLU A 150 -18.53 3.39 4.64
N LEU A 151 -18.55 2.14 4.19
CA LEU A 151 -18.59 1.82 2.75
C LEU A 151 -19.72 2.51 1.98
N LYS A 152 -20.86 2.79 2.64
CA LYS A 152 -22.01 3.46 1.99
C LYS A 152 -21.79 4.96 1.77
N ASP A 153 -20.81 5.55 2.46
CA ASP A 153 -20.52 6.98 2.36
C ASP A 153 -19.64 7.31 1.15
N LEU A 154 -19.13 6.29 0.45
CA LEU A 154 -18.18 6.42 -0.64
C LEU A 154 -18.76 5.84 -1.94
N ASP A 155 -18.90 6.70 -2.94
CA ASP A 155 -19.25 6.33 -4.30
C ASP A 155 -17.98 5.98 -5.10
N VAL A 156 -18.05 4.92 -5.90
CA VAL A 156 -16.93 4.50 -6.74
C VAL A 156 -16.99 5.12 -8.12
N LYS A 157 -15.84 5.55 -8.62
CA LYS A 157 -15.67 5.89 -10.03
C LYS A 157 -15.11 4.68 -10.79
N ARG A 158 -16.00 3.86 -11.36
CA ARG A 158 -15.63 2.66 -12.14
C ARG A 158 -15.40 2.91 -13.62
N ASP A 159 -15.60 4.14 -14.10
CA ASP A 159 -15.31 4.48 -15.50
C ASP A 159 -13.83 4.24 -15.79
N ARG A 160 -13.55 3.21 -16.59
CA ARG A 160 -12.20 2.78 -16.93
C ARG A 160 -11.39 3.91 -17.57
N ASN A 161 -12.03 4.79 -18.36
CA ASN A 161 -11.33 5.92 -18.96
C ASN A 161 -10.88 6.94 -17.90
N ILE A 162 -11.72 7.18 -16.89
CA ILE A 162 -11.37 8.06 -15.77
C ILE A 162 -10.24 7.44 -14.96
N VAL A 163 -10.34 6.16 -14.61
CA VAL A 163 -9.35 5.48 -13.77
C VAL A 163 -7.99 5.40 -14.46
N GLN A 164 -7.95 4.93 -15.71
CA GLN A 164 -6.69 4.79 -16.46
C GLN A 164 -5.97 6.12 -16.65
N ARG A 165 -6.70 7.24 -16.77
CA ARG A 165 -6.09 8.57 -16.99
C ARG A 165 -5.80 9.34 -15.71
N SER A 166 -6.54 9.07 -14.63
CA SER A 166 -6.56 9.95 -13.46
C SER A 166 -5.94 9.34 -12.21
N TYR A 167 -5.96 8.01 -12.04
CA TYR A 167 -5.46 7.40 -10.81
C TYR A 167 -3.92 7.50 -10.74
N LEU A 168 -3.43 8.19 -9.71
CA LEU A 168 -2.01 8.43 -9.43
C LEU A 168 -1.22 8.87 -10.68
N PRO A 169 -1.49 10.08 -11.22
CA PRO A 169 -0.77 10.54 -12.40
C PRO A 169 0.72 10.66 -12.08
N ARG A 170 1.57 10.52 -13.09
CA ARG A 170 3.03 10.61 -12.92
C ARG A 170 3.39 11.95 -12.23
N ASN A 171 4.39 11.92 -11.34
CA ASN A 171 4.84 13.06 -10.54
C ASN A 171 3.79 13.65 -9.57
N SER A 172 2.73 12.90 -9.21
CA SER A 172 1.72 13.35 -8.24
C SER A 172 2.06 13.05 -6.78
N PHE A 173 3.10 12.27 -6.54
CA PHE A 173 3.58 11.87 -5.22
C PHE A 173 5.10 11.68 -5.27
N ASP A 174 5.73 11.78 -4.12
CA ASP A 174 7.10 11.35 -3.86
C ASP A 174 7.08 10.00 -3.14
N TYR A 175 8.25 9.39 -2.98
CA TYR A 175 8.42 8.16 -2.24
C TYR A 175 9.72 8.15 -1.41
N ILE A 176 9.70 7.35 -0.35
CA ILE A 176 10.87 6.91 0.42
C ILE A 176 11.10 5.46 0.04
N TYR A 177 12.24 5.17 -0.56
CA TYR A 177 12.61 3.79 -0.87
C TYR A 177 13.51 3.22 0.23
N LEU A 178 13.02 2.18 0.90
CA LEU A 178 13.74 1.44 1.94
C LEU A 178 14.26 0.13 1.35
N TYR A 179 15.57 0.00 1.22
CA TYR A 179 16.24 -1.27 0.95
C TYR A 179 16.83 -1.83 2.23
N HIS A 180 16.72 -3.14 2.42
CA HIS A 180 17.37 -3.85 3.51
C HIS A 180 17.82 -5.25 3.06
N SER A 181 19.08 -5.57 3.34
CA SER A 181 19.57 -6.95 3.39
C SER A 181 20.33 -7.18 4.69
N ALA A 182 20.33 -8.43 5.16
CA ALA A 182 21.04 -8.85 6.35
C ALA A 182 21.65 -10.24 6.13
N GLY A 183 22.78 -10.53 6.77
CA GLY A 183 23.45 -11.81 6.65
C GLY A 183 22.56 -12.99 7.06
N GLN A 184 22.63 -14.10 6.32
CA GLN A 184 21.73 -15.24 6.55
C GLN A 184 22.11 -16.14 7.75
N ALA A 185 23.38 -16.14 8.18
CA ALA A 185 23.80 -17.06 9.23
C ALA A 185 23.22 -16.65 10.59
N ALA A 186 22.91 -17.62 11.45
CA ALA A 186 22.18 -17.41 12.71
C ALA A 186 22.80 -16.37 13.66
N ASN A 187 24.12 -16.12 13.55
CA ASN A 187 24.86 -15.14 14.34
C ASN A 187 25.45 -14.01 13.49
N ASP A 188 25.08 -13.91 12.22
CA ASP A 188 25.52 -12.82 11.36
C ASP A 188 24.72 -11.57 11.67
N ARG A 189 25.39 -10.58 12.26
CA ARG A 189 24.80 -9.28 12.61
C ARG A 189 25.04 -8.23 11.54
N ARG A 190 25.67 -8.60 10.43
CA ARG A 190 25.91 -7.71 9.32
C ARG A 190 24.60 -7.42 8.62
N ALA A 191 24.34 -6.15 8.38
CA ALA A 191 23.19 -5.72 7.59
C ALA A 191 23.51 -4.41 6.89
N ILE A 192 22.77 -4.16 5.82
CA ILE A 192 22.79 -2.87 5.15
C ILE A 192 21.37 -2.36 4.96
N TYR A 193 21.19 -1.08 5.26
CA TYR A 193 19.95 -0.36 5.00
C TYR A 193 20.25 0.81 4.08
N GLY A 194 19.39 1.03 3.09
CA GLY A 194 19.42 2.20 2.23
C GLY A 194 18.07 2.89 2.26
N LEU A 195 18.04 4.15 2.69
CA LEU A 195 16.89 5.03 2.60
C LEU A 195 17.14 6.04 1.48
N PHE A 196 16.34 6.01 0.43
CA PHE A 196 16.44 6.93 -0.71
C PHE A 196 15.20 7.83 -0.73
N PHE A 197 15.42 9.12 -0.58
CA PHE A 197 14.38 10.12 -0.43
C PHE A 197 14.19 10.87 -1.74
N SER A 198 13.13 10.55 -2.48
CA SER A 198 12.90 11.15 -3.79
C SER A 198 12.57 12.64 -3.73
N ALA A 199 11.97 13.16 -2.66
CA ALA A 199 11.70 14.60 -2.56
C ALA A 199 12.98 15.42 -2.37
N THR A 200 13.85 15.03 -1.42
CA THR A 200 15.08 15.79 -1.08
C THR A 200 16.30 15.40 -1.92
N LYS A 201 16.20 14.36 -2.76
CA LYS A 201 17.31 13.80 -3.55
C LYS A 201 18.51 13.43 -2.67
N LYS A 202 18.23 12.95 -1.46
CA LYS A 202 19.23 12.43 -0.51
C LYS A 202 19.06 10.93 -0.31
N ALA A 203 20.15 10.25 -0.02
CA ALA A 203 20.13 8.84 0.32
C ALA A 203 21.03 8.56 1.53
N THR A 204 20.48 7.89 2.53
CA THR A 204 21.18 7.51 3.75
C THR A 204 21.46 6.01 3.72
N ILE A 205 22.73 5.64 3.83
CA ILE A 205 23.20 4.25 3.88
C ILE A 205 23.65 3.95 5.30
N LEU A 206 23.02 2.97 5.94
CA LEU A 206 23.40 2.49 7.26
C LEU A 206 24.06 1.12 7.11
N VAL A 207 25.33 1.05 7.49
CA VAL A 207 26.10 -0.21 7.53
C VAL A 207 26.11 -0.70 8.96
N VAL A 208 25.45 -1.83 9.20
CA VAL A 208 25.47 -2.52 10.49
C VAL A 208 26.58 -3.55 10.44
N ASP A 209 27.57 -3.40 11.31
CA ASP A 209 28.67 -4.33 11.46
C ASP A 209 28.96 -4.55 12.96
N THR A 210 29.71 -5.60 13.26
CA THR A 210 30.28 -5.88 14.58
C THR A 210 31.52 -5.04 14.86
N VAL A 211 32.23 -4.60 13.81
CA VAL A 211 33.45 -3.80 13.89
C VAL A 211 33.32 -2.59 12.98
N ILE A 212 33.67 -1.40 13.47
CA ILE A 212 33.78 -0.23 12.58
C ILE A 212 35.01 -0.43 11.72
N ASN A 213 34.79 -0.87 10.49
CA ASN A 213 35.74 -0.77 9.41
C ASN A 213 34.99 -0.20 8.20
N ASN A 214 35.67 0.65 7.43
CA ASN A 214 35.12 1.16 6.19
C ASN A 214 35.70 0.34 5.03
N GLN A 215 34.90 -0.58 4.51
CA GLN A 215 35.23 -1.36 3.32
C GLN A 215 34.56 -0.78 2.06
N LEU A 216 33.89 0.37 2.16
CA LEU A 216 33.19 0.99 1.06
C LEU A 216 34.15 1.77 0.16
N GLY A 217 34.04 1.52 -1.13
CA GLY A 217 34.62 2.40 -2.15
C GLY A 217 33.89 3.74 -2.26
N ASN A 218 34.12 4.45 -3.38
CA ASN A 218 33.39 5.68 -3.66
C ASN A 218 31.92 5.37 -4.00
N VAL A 219 31.06 5.43 -2.97
CA VAL A 219 29.62 5.16 -3.02
C VAL A 219 28.92 5.97 -4.12
N ARG A 220 29.26 7.25 -4.25
CA ARG A 220 28.71 8.11 -5.29
C ARG A 220 29.04 7.57 -6.69
N ARG A 221 30.31 7.24 -6.95
CA ARG A 221 30.74 6.66 -8.22
C ARG A 221 30.06 5.31 -8.50
N LEU A 222 29.93 4.45 -7.47
CA LEU A 222 29.26 3.16 -7.61
C LEU A 222 27.79 3.34 -8.04
N TYR A 223 27.07 4.29 -7.43
CA TYR A 223 25.69 4.59 -7.82
C TYR A 223 25.61 5.20 -9.23
N GLU A 224 26.44 6.21 -9.52
CA GLU A 224 26.45 6.92 -10.81
C GLU A 224 26.71 5.98 -11.99
N THR A 225 27.59 4.98 -11.82
CA THR A 225 27.82 3.93 -12.83
C THR A 225 26.55 3.13 -13.09
N ASN A 226 25.95 2.54 -12.04
CA ASN A 226 24.71 1.75 -12.20
C ASN A 226 23.55 2.58 -12.79
N ARG A 227 23.43 3.84 -12.39
CA ARG A 227 22.44 4.77 -12.94
C ARG A 227 22.68 5.05 -14.42
N SER A 228 23.90 5.37 -14.80
CA SER A 228 24.26 5.69 -16.20
C SER A 228 24.07 4.49 -17.11
N ASP A 229 24.46 3.30 -16.65
CA ASP A 229 24.25 2.04 -17.37
C ASP A 229 22.75 1.78 -17.58
N ARG A 230 21.93 2.00 -16.54
CA ARG A 230 20.48 1.88 -16.63
C ARG A 230 19.87 2.90 -17.59
N GLU A 231 20.30 4.15 -17.54
CA GLU A 231 19.81 5.20 -18.44
C GLU A 231 20.18 4.91 -19.91
N ASN A 232 21.40 4.45 -20.17
CA ASN A 232 21.84 4.03 -21.50
C ASN A 232 21.01 2.84 -22.01
N TRP A 233 20.73 1.86 -21.16
CA TRP A 233 19.86 0.74 -21.50
C TRP A 233 18.44 1.21 -21.86
N LEU A 234 17.85 2.11 -21.06
CA LEU A 234 16.52 2.67 -21.33
C LEU A 234 16.47 3.43 -22.67
N ARG A 235 17.52 4.21 -22.99
CA ARG A 235 17.65 4.90 -24.27
C ARG A 235 17.65 3.93 -25.45
N GLN A 236 18.43 2.85 -25.36
CA GLN A 236 18.50 1.83 -26.41
C GLN A 236 17.18 1.07 -26.54
N TRP A 237 16.58 0.67 -25.43
CA TRP A 237 15.29 0.00 -25.40
C TRP A 237 14.18 0.88 -26.03
N ALA A 238 14.11 2.15 -25.64
CA ALA A 238 13.12 3.08 -26.16
C ALA A 238 13.29 3.32 -27.67
N ALA A 239 14.53 3.42 -28.17
CA ALA A 239 14.81 3.54 -29.59
C ALA A 239 14.33 2.30 -30.36
N ALA A 240 14.69 1.10 -29.89
CA ALA A 240 14.26 -0.16 -30.51
C ALA A 240 12.73 -0.32 -30.51
N GLN A 241 12.06 0.07 -29.42
CA GLN A 241 10.61 0.00 -29.32
C GLN A 241 9.92 1.05 -30.22
N THR A 242 10.52 2.23 -30.38
CA THR A 242 10.04 3.28 -31.29
C THR A 242 10.09 2.81 -32.74
N ASP A 243 11.15 2.12 -33.15
CA ASP A 243 11.27 1.55 -34.50
C ASP A 243 10.16 0.51 -34.78
N ILE A 244 9.71 -0.21 -33.76
CA ILE A 244 8.64 -1.22 -33.87
C ILE A 244 7.25 -0.57 -33.88
N MET A 245 7.01 0.38 -32.98
CA MET A 245 5.66 0.94 -32.73
C MET A 245 5.36 2.18 -33.58
N GLY A 246 6.37 2.82 -34.16
CA GLY A 246 6.25 4.04 -34.97
C GLY A 246 6.12 5.34 -34.17
N ASP A 247 5.91 5.24 -32.85
CA ASP A 247 5.77 6.38 -31.94
C ASP A 247 6.89 6.42 -30.89
N PRO A 248 7.46 7.61 -30.56
CA PRO A 248 8.50 7.73 -29.56
C PRO A 248 8.06 7.27 -28.16
N ILE A 249 8.79 6.32 -27.60
CA ILE A 249 8.56 5.84 -26.23
C ILE A 249 9.22 6.77 -25.22
N ARG A 250 8.40 7.36 -24.34
CA ARG A 250 8.86 8.23 -23.24
C ARG A 250 9.31 7.39 -22.04
N PHE A 251 10.59 7.43 -21.71
CA PHE A 251 11.19 6.66 -20.62
C PHE A 251 11.77 7.54 -19.51
N GLU A 252 11.68 8.87 -19.60
CA GLU A 252 12.35 9.81 -18.70
C GLU A 252 11.94 9.61 -17.23
N HIS A 253 10.69 9.23 -16.99
CA HIS A 253 10.15 8.90 -15.67
C HIS A 253 10.74 7.61 -15.06
N LEU A 254 11.37 6.75 -15.87
CA LEU A 254 12.04 5.52 -15.43
C LEU A 254 13.52 5.73 -15.13
N VAL A 255 14.08 6.90 -15.49
CA VAL A 255 15.48 7.20 -15.25
C VAL A 255 15.67 7.41 -13.74
N PRO A 256 16.56 6.63 -13.08
CA PRO A 256 16.78 6.77 -11.65
C PRO A 256 17.26 8.18 -11.30
N GLN A 257 16.80 8.70 -10.17
CA GLN A 257 17.14 10.05 -9.71
C GLN A 257 18.60 10.15 -9.26
N GLU A 258 19.15 11.35 -9.29
CA GLU A 258 20.45 11.61 -8.66
C GLU A 258 20.28 11.77 -7.14
N TYR A 259 21.22 11.22 -6.37
CA TYR A 259 21.18 11.27 -4.91
C TYR A 259 22.49 11.77 -4.32
N LYS A 260 22.38 12.61 -3.28
CA LYS A 260 23.48 12.91 -2.37
C LYS A 260 23.54 11.84 -1.28
N PHE A 261 24.67 11.18 -1.13
CA PHE A 261 24.83 10.05 -0.22
C PHE A 261 25.43 10.44 1.13
N GLU A 262 24.83 9.94 2.19
CA GLU A 262 25.34 9.99 3.56
C GLU A 262 25.50 8.54 4.05
N VAL A 263 26.68 8.21 4.59
CA VAL A 263 27.00 6.86 5.06
C VAL A 263 27.23 6.88 6.55
N HIS A 264 26.54 6.02 7.29
CA HIS A 264 26.72 5.85 8.73
C HIS A 264 27.05 4.40 9.04
N HIS A 265 28.14 4.19 9.79
CA HIS A 265 28.45 2.90 10.38
C HIS A 265 27.78 2.81 11.75
N VAL A 266 26.97 1.78 11.94
CA VAL A 266 26.15 1.59 13.14
C VAL A 266 26.65 0.38 13.91
N LEU A 267 26.98 0.58 15.18
CA LEU A 267 27.27 -0.47 16.16
C LEU A 267 26.15 -0.50 17.21
N PRO A 268 25.94 -1.63 17.90
CA PRO A 268 25.06 -2.75 17.51
C PRO A 268 23.61 -2.34 17.15
N GLU A 269 22.71 -3.31 16.89
CA GLU A 269 21.31 -3.13 16.45
C GLU A 269 20.50 -2.04 17.21
N ARG A 270 20.82 -1.74 18.48
CA ARG A 270 20.14 -0.71 19.26
C ARG A 270 20.22 0.70 18.66
N GLN A 271 21.31 1.05 17.96
CA GLN A 271 21.43 2.37 17.32
C GLN A 271 20.80 2.42 15.92
N LEU A 272 20.53 1.26 15.30
CA LEU A 272 19.97 1.17 13.95
C LEU A 272 18.59 1.83 13.87
N TYR A 273 17.66 1.43 14.73
CA TYR A 273 16.30 1.97 14.70
C TYR A 273 16.29 3.47 15.01
N THR A 274 17.19 3.93 15.89
CA THR A 274 17.35 5.37 16.16
C THR A 274 17.89 6.12 14.94
N ALA A 275 18.86 5.55 14.21
CA ALA A 275 19.39 6.14 12.99
C ALA A 275 18.36 6.16 11.85
N LEU A 276 17.58 5.10 11.68
CA LEU A 276 16.47 5.04 10.73
C LEU A 276 15.40 6.09 11.06
N GLN A 277 14.97 6.14 12.33
CA GLN A 277 14.01 7.13 12.82
C GLN A 277 14.50 8.55 12.55
N LYS A 278 15.76 8.84 12.87
CA LYS A 278 16.37 10.14 12.62
C LYS A 278 16.39 10.48 11.13
N ALA A 279 16.85 9.58 10.27
CA ALA A 279 16.92 9.82 8.82
C ALA A 279 15.55 10.17 8.22
N VAL A 280 14.49 9.46 8.62
CA VAL A 280 13.13 9.76 8.16
C VAL A 280 12.61 11.08 8.73
N THR A 281 12.90 11.36 10.00
CA THR A 281 12.46 12.61 10.66
C THR A 281 13.16 13.84 10.06
N ASP A 282 14.47 13.76 9.83
CA ASP A 282 15.27 14.82 9.20
C ASP A 282 14.77 15.10 7.78
N HIS A 283 14.43 14.05 7.02
CA HIS A 283 13.78 14.18 5.72
C HIS A 283 12.44 14.92 5.81
N VAL A 284 11.56 14.54 6.75
CA VAL A 284 10.25 15.19 6.94
C VAL A 284 10.42 16.68 7.26
N LEU A 285 11.40 17.02 8.11
CA LEU A 285 11.69 18.41 8.46
C LEU A 285 12.16 19.20 7.24
N GLU A 286 13.12 18.67 6.48
CA GLU A 286 13.64 19.32 5.27
C GLU A 286 12.56 19.53 4.20
N VAL A 287 11.70 18.53 3.98
CA VAL A 287 10.56 18.63 3.05
C VAL A 287 9.61 19.75 3.48
N ARG A 288 9.31 19.85 4.78
CA ARG A 288 8.47 20.93 5.33
C ARG A 288 9.12 22.31 5.19
N GLU A 289 10.42 22.42 5.45
CA GLU A 289 11.18 23.67 5.32
C GLU A 289 11.25 24.16 3.86
N ASN A 290 11.38 23.24 2.92
CA ASN A 290 11.36 23.55 1.48
C ASN A 290 9.96 23.91 0.96
N GLY A 291 8.90 23.74 1.77
CA GLY A 291 7.52 23.99 1.38
C GLY A 291 6.94 22.93 0.43
N ASP A 292 7.66 21.84 0.19
CA ASP A 292 7.17 20.70 -0.58
C ASP A 292 6.24 19.87 0.33
N GLN A 293 4.97 19.78 -0.01
CA GLN A 293 3.99 18.97 0.74
C GLN A 293 3.33 17.93 -0.16
N ARG A 294 4.12 17.33 -1.04
CA ARG A 294 3.64 16.27 -1.92
C ARG A 294 3.32 15.03 -1.09
N PRO A 295 2.29 14.25 -1.48
CA PRO A 295 2.04 12.94 -0.91
C PRO A 295 3.28 12.07 -1.00
N THR A 296 3.58 11.28 0.03
CA THR A 296 4.77 10.43 0.04
C THR A 296 4.39 8.99 0.33
N LEU A 297 4.92 8.04 -0.46
CA LEU A 297 4.76 6.60 -0.26
C LEU A 297 6.02 5.99 0.34
N LEU A 298 5.87 4.97 1.19
CA LEU A 298 6.98 4.10 1.57
C LEU A 298 7.05 2.92 0.59
N VAL A 299 8.15 2.79 -0.13
CA VAL A 299 8.42 1.64 -1.02
C VAL A 299 9.49 0.78 -0.37
N ALA A 300 9.09 -0.35 0.21
CA ALA A 300 9.95 -1.15 1.06
C ALA A 300 10.37 -2.45 0.36
N GLN A 301 11.68 -2.67 0.26
CA GLN A 301 12.30 -3.92 -0.16
C GLN A 301 13.13 -4.48 0.99
N THR A 302 12.47 -5.25 1.86
CA THR A 302 13.05 -5.74 3.11
C THR A 302 12.54 -7.15 3.41
N ALA A 303 13.40 -7.98 3.98
CA ALA A 303 13.01 -9.30 4.51
C ALA A 303 12.17 -9.19 5.80
N THR A 304 12.35 -8.11 6.56
CA THR A 304 11.59 -7.84 7.77
C THR A 304 10.32 -7.06 7.41
N PRO A 305 9.11 -7.55 7.76
CA PRO A 305 7.87 -6.83 7.51
C PRO A 305 7.92 -5.41 8.05
N VAL A 306 7.44 -4.44 7.26
CA VAL A 306 7.44 -3.03 7.65
C VAL A 306 6.63 -2.79 8.92
N THR A 307 5.54 -3.55 9.13
CA THR A 307 4.76 -3.50 10.39
C THR A 307 5.61 -3.79 11.61
N LYS A 308 6.58 -4.71 11.51
CA LYS A 308 7.52 -5.02 12.59
C LYS A 308 8.59 -3.92 12.73
N LEU A 309 9.10 -3.40 11.61
CA LEU A 309 10.05 -2.27 11.63
C LEU A 309 9.42 -1.03 12.25
N ALA A 310 8.15 -0.77 11.96
CA ALA A 310 7.42 0.40 12.42
C ALA A 310 7.11 0.38 13.94
N GLN A 311 7.22 -0.78 14.60
CA GLN A 311 7.19 -0.87 16.07
C GLN A 311 8.42 -0.22 16.70
N SER A 312 9.59 -0.33 16.05
CA SER A 312 10.85 0.26 16.51
C SER A 312 11.15 1.61 15.86
N VAL A 313 10.58 1.88 14.69
CA VAL A 313 10.73 3.12 13.90
C VAL A 313 9.34 3.68 13.60
N PRO A 314 8.69 4.35 14.57
CA PRO A 314 7.31 4.81 14.41
C PRO A 314 7.07 5.74 13.21
N ALA A 315 8.09 6.45 12.71
CA ALA A 315 7.96 7.30 11.53
C ALA A 315 7.47 6.56 10.27
N PHE A 316 7.64 5.25 10.17
CA PHE A 316 7.10 4.49 9.04
C PHE A 316 5.56 4.37 9.07
N ASN A 317 4.91 4.53 10.22
CA ASN A 317 3.44 4.48 10.33
C ASN A 317 2.73 5.71 9.72
N ASP A 318 3.50 6.75 9.36
CA ASP A 318 3.01 7.99 8.76
C ASP A 318 2.88 7.90 7.23
N TYR A 319 3.24 6.75 6.64
CA TYR A 319 3.21 6.53 5.20
C TYR A 319 2.47 5.25 4.83
N PRO A 320 1.65 5.25 3.76
CA PRO A 320 1.22 4.01 3.12
C PRO A 320 2.42 3.27 2.53
N CYS A 321 2.40 1.95 2.60
CA CYS A 321 3.53 1.09 2.27
C CYS A 321 3.25 0.16 1.09
N LEU A 322 4.15 0.17 0.12
CA LEU A 322 4.22 -0.76 -1.01
C LEU A 322 5.41 -1.69 -0.80
N ASN A 323 5.20 -3.00 -0.81
CA ASN A 323 6.27 -3.97 -0.56
C ASN A 323 6.80 -4.55 -1.87
N ILE A 324 8.07 -4.30 -2.16
CA ILE A 324 8.82 -5.01 -3.19
C ILE A 324 9.28 -6.34 -2.59
N ASN A 325 9.10 -7.43 -3.33
CA ASN A 325 9.67 -8.72 -2.96
C ASN A 325 11.19 -8.58 -2.75
N HIS A 326 11.65 -8.98 -1.57
CA HIS A 326 13.08 -9.04 -1.30
C HIS A 326 13.65 -10.31 -1.94
N ASN A 327 14.86 -10.19 -2.49
CA ASN A 327 15.59 -11.35 -2.99
C ASN A 327 16.52 -11.86 -1.88
N HIS A 328 16.25 -13.07 -1.37
CA HIS A 328 17.06 -13.70 -0.33
C HIS A 328 18.54 -13.86 -0.72
N LEU A 329 18.86 -13.91 -2.03
CA LEU A 329 20.25 -13.99 -2.48
C LEU A 329 21.05 -12.73 -2.14
N HIS A 330 20.39 -11.58 -1.94
CA HIS A 330 21.04 -10.34 -1.52
C HIS A 330 21.60 -10.43 -0.08
N ASN A 331 21.17 -11.41 0.69
CA ASN A 331 21.62 -11.68 2.06
C ASN A 331 22.90 -12.53 2.11
N ASN A 332 23.40 -13.01 0.96
CA ASN A 332 24.61 -13.82 0.89
C ASN A 332 25.86 -12.92 0.79
N TYR A 333 26.38 -12.52 1.94
CA TYR A 333 27.54 -11.65 2.03
C TYR A 333 28.85 -12.44 1.91
N PRO A 334 29.80 -11.99 1.07
CA PRO A 334 31.12 -12.62 1.01
C PRO A 334 31.89 -12.43 2.33
N ALA A 335 32.95 -13.22 2.52
CA ALA A 335 33.78 -13.14 3.73
C ALA A 335 34.63 -11.86 3.77
N LEU A 336 35.13 -11.40 2.63
CA LEU A 336 35.94 -10.20 2.47
C LEU A 336 35.17 -9.14 1.67
N GLN A 337 35.39 -7.86 1.99
CA GLN A 337 34.78 -6.71 1.29
C GLN A 337 33.25 -6.79 1.18
N TRP A 338 32.62 -7.32 2.22
CA TRP A 338 31.19 -7.60 2.22
C TRP A 338 30.34 -6.33 2.10
N GLN A 339 30.78 -5.22 2.70
CA GLN A 339 30.06 -3.95 2.68
C GLN A 339 29.96 -3.42 1.25
N GLU A 340 31.05 -3.46 0.48
CA GLU A 340 31.06 -3.00 -0.92
C GLU A 340 30.18 -3.89 -1.80
N ALA A 341 30.26 -5.22 -1.63
CA ALA A 341 29.40 -6.15 -2.35
C ALA A 341 27.90 -5.90 -2.05
N ALA A 342 27.55 -5.69 -0.78
CA ALA A 342 26.18 -5.40 -0.36
C ALA A 342 25.68 -4.05 -0.90
N VAL A 343 26.50 -2.99 -0.86
CA VAL A 343 26.17 -1.68 -1.45
C VAL A 343 25.98 -1.78 -2.96
N LYS A 344 26.85 -2.51 -3.68
CA LYS A 344 26.68 -2.73 -5.12
C LYS A 344 25.35 -3.39 -5.41
N GLN A 345 24.97 -4.43 -4.67
CA GLN A 345 23.69 -5.10 -4.85
C GLN A 345 22.49 -4.19 -4.55
N MET A 346 22.58 -3.39 -3.48
CA MET A 346 21.58 -2.37 -3.17
C MET A 346 21.41 -1.40 -4.33
N PHE A 347 22.50 -0.91 -4.93
CA PHE A 347 22.44 0.03 -6.04
C PHE A 347 21.89 -0.58 -7.32
N ILE A 348 22.33 -1.79 -7.69
CA ILE A 348 21.77 -2.56 -8.80
C ILE A 348 20.26 -2.67 -8.65
N THR A 349 19.77 -2.96 -7.45
CA THR A 349 18.32 -3.12 -7.24
C THR A 349 17.59 -1.78 -7.21
N SER A 350 18.20 -0.75 -6.60
CA SER A 350 17.60 0.58 -6.45
C SER A 350 17.32 1.28 -7.78
N VAL A 351 18.04 0.95 -8.86
CA VAL A 351 17.82 1.58 -10.18
C VAL A 351 16.60 1.01 -10.91
N PHE A 352 16.02 -0.11 -10.46
CA PHE A 352 14.80 -0.70 -11.04
C PHE A 352 13.51 -0.27 -10.33
N LYS A 353 13.60 0.41 -9.18
CA LYS A 353 12.42 0.74 -8.38
C LYS A 353 11.40 1.61 -9.12
N GLU A 354 11.84 2.49 -10.02
CA GLU A 354 10.94 3.36 -10.81
C GLU A 354 10.09 2.55 -11.79
N GLU A 355 10.70 1.57 -12.48
CA GLU A 355 9.99 0.66 -13.37
C GLU A 355 9.02 -0.24 -12.60
N TRP A 356 9.45 -0.75 -11.45
CA TRP A 356 8.57 -1.54 -10.59
C TRP A 356 7.35 -0.73 -10.14
N LEU A 357 7.55 0.51 -9.71
CA LEU A 357 6.49 1.38 -9.23
C LEU A 357 5.51 1.78 -10.33
N ASP A 358 6.01 2.15 -11.53
CA ASP A 358 5.15 2.46 -12.69
C ASP A 358 4.32 1.23 -13.07
N THR A 359 4.92 0.03 -13.07
CA THR A 359 4.22 -1.24 -13.33
C THR A 359 3.11 -1.51 -12.30
N GLN A 360 3.37 -1.32 -11.01
CA GLN A 360 2.33 -1.49 -9.97
C GLN A 360 1.18 -0.50 -10.14
N ILE A 361 1.47 0.74 -10.54
CA ILE A 361 0.42 1.74 -10.77
C ILE A 361 -0.42 1.38 -12.00
N GLU A 362 0.19 0.88 -13.08
CA GLU A 362 -0.56 0.39 -14.24
C GLU A 362 -1.44 -0.80 -13.90
N HIS A 363 -0.93 -1.76 -13.12
CA HIS A 363 -1.73 -2.87 -12.59
C HIS A 363 -2.90 -2.38 -11.73
N ALA A 364 -2.66 -1.41 -10.85
CA ALA A 364 -3.67 -0.80 -10.00
C ALA A 364 -4.76 -0.09 -10.82
N ARG A 365 -4.37 0.63 -11.88
CA ARG A 365 -5.29 1.27 -12.84
C ARG A 365 -6.13 0.24 -13.58
N TYR A 366 -5.51 -0.83 -14.06
CA TYR A 366 -6.18 -1.90 -14.80
C TYR A 366 -7.20 -2.63 -13.93
N GLY A 367 -6.78 -3.15 -12.77
CA GLY A 367 -7.65 -3.88 -11.85
C GLY A 367 -8.60 -3.00 -11.03
N GLN A 368 -8.42 -1.67 -11.10
CA GLN A 368 -9.09 -0.71 -10.23
C GLN A 368 -8.96 -1.07 -8.75
N VAL A 369 -7.74 -1.37 -8.30
CA VAL A 369 -7.40 -1.73 -6.91
C VAL A 369 -6.38 -0.71 -6.40
N PRO A 370 -6.48 -0.22 -5.15
CA PRO A 370 -5.45 0.61 -4.54
C PRO A 370 -4.05 -0.02 -4.66
N VAL A 371 -3.05 0.79 -4.96
CA VAL A 371 -1.71 0.30 -5.33
C VAL A 371 -1.02 -0.41 -4.16
N GLY A 372 -1.26 0.03 -2.93
CA GLY A 372 -0.75 -0.59 -1.70
C GLY A 372 -1.48 -1.86 -1.27
N ASN A 373 -2.53 -2.27 -2.00
CA ASN A 373 -3.27 -3.51 -1.74
C ASN A 373 -3.06 -4.58 -2.81
N LEU A 374 -2.21 -4.33 -3.81
CA LEU A 374 -1.83 -5.34 -4.80
C LEU A 374 -0.99 -6.44 -4.15
N PRO A 375 -1.35 -7.72 -4.30
CA PRO A 375 -0.53 -8.83 -3.85
C PRO A 375 0.62 -9.10 -4.83
N PRO A 376 1.59 -9.95 -4.47
CA PRO A 376 2.66 -10.37 -5.39
C PRO A 376 2.17 -11.01 -6.68
N ASP A 377 1.11 -11.83 -6.62
CA ASP A 377 0.43 -12.38 -7.80
C ASP A 377 -0.75 -11.48 -8.21
N VAL A 378 -0.41 -10.41 -8.92
CA VAL A 378 -1.37 -9.41 -9.37
C VAL A 378 -2.40 -9.99 -10.33
N THR A 379 -1.99 -10.86 -11.26
CA THR A 379 -2.84 -11.29 -12.38
C THR A 379 -4.05 -12.07 -11.90
N THR A 380 -3.82 -13.09 -11.07
CA THR A 380 -4.91 -13.91 -10.50
C THR A 380 -5.82 -13.05 -9.62
N PHE A 381 -5.23 -12.20 -8.79
CA PHE A 381 -5.98 -11.33 -7.89
C PHE A 381 -6.89 -10.34 -8.63
N VAL A 382 -6.39 -9.72 -9.70
CA VAL A 382 -7.20 -8.80 -10.51
C VAL A 382 -8.35 -9.54 -11.18
N ALA A 383 -8.12 -10.75 -11.70
CA ALA A 383 -9.18 -11.57 -12.27
C ALA A 383 -10.27 -11.91 -11.24
N ASP A 384 -9.90 -12.27 -10.01
CA ASP A 384 -10.84 -12.55 -8.91
C ASP A 384 -11.67 -11.31 -8.55
N ILE A 385 -11.03 -10.15 -8.45
CA ILE A 385 -11.69 -8.86 -8.18
C ILE A 385 -12.67 -8.50 -9.30
N GLU A 386 -12.27 -8.63 -10.56
CA GLU A 386 -13.14 -8.36 -11.71
C GLU A 386 -14.33 -9.32 -11.75
N PHE A 387 -14.11 -10.61 -11.50
CA PHE A 387 -15.18 -11.60 -11.44
C PHE A 387 -16.17 -11.32 -10.29
N SER A 388 -15.66 -10.88 -9.13
CA SER A 388 -16.50 -10.57 -7.96
C SER A 388 -17.32 -9.28 -8.10
N ARG A 389 -17.01 -8.44 -9.09
CA ARG A 389 -17.74 -7.20 -9.38
C ARG A 389 -18.87 -7.38 -10.41
N GLN A 390 -18.87 -8.50 -11.14
CA GLN A 390 -19.93 -8.88 -12.09
C GLN A 390 -21.08 -9.56 -11.34
#